data_AF-A0A813DL39-F1
#
_entry.id   AF-A0A813DL39-F1
#
_cell.length_a   1.000
_cell.length_b   1.000
_cell.length_c   1.000
_cell.angle_alpha   90.00
_cell.angle_beta   90.00
_cell.angle_gamma   90.00
#
_symmetry.space_group_name_H-M   'P 1'
#
loop_
_entity.id
_entity.type
_entity.pdbx_description
1 polymer ?
#
loop_
_entity_poly.entity_id
_entity_poly.type
_entity_poly.pdbx_seq_one_letter_code
_entity_poly.pdbx_strand_id
1 'polypeptide(L)'
;MPRRHKKSLISACPRADKAMLQKARKRQELMLEVQSVVLPRYGYEGSRAGVYKMMADMGPYVSRPEFKEMAQEINGLLGLRSPPETWKGLSRACGRASDETVAAEASAARERFDESAHTEAKSSGSSGSRPWPADKTPPFKLCVAGSWNDFTPAEMEWEDGLFVFPMEVGTDGWECFQLLQNSSWKAVVYPSMEEAGAKDSCQVCGPDAGGEGKSWQIGKTEEEKATSGSFFLITASLNELGKVHQVSWDKL
;
A
#
# COMPACT_ATOMS: atom_id res chain seq x y z
N MET A 1 -30.70 -20.32 -30.20
CA MET A 1 -29.90 -19.26 -29.54
C MET A 1 -30.66 -18.73 -28.32
N PRO A 2 -30.47 -19.27 -27.10
CA PRO A 2 -31.10 -18.72 -25.92
C PRO A 2 -30.13 -17.84 -25.11
N ARG A 3 -30.58 -16.62 -24.82
CA ARG A 3 -29.93 -15.62 -23.97
C ARG A 3 -29.77 -16.16 -22.54
N ARG A 4 -28.54 -16.38 -22.09
CA ARG A 4 -28.24 -16.64 -20.67
C ARG A 4 -28.48 -15.37 -19.87
N HIS A 5 -29.52 -15.41 -19.04
CA HIS A 5 -29.75 -14.43 -17.99
C HIS A 5 -28.64 -14.61 -16.94
N LYS A 6 -27.79 -13.60 -16.76
CA LYS A 6 -26.89 -13.50 -15.60
C LYS A 6 -27.77 -13.31 -14.38
N LYS A 7 -28.05 -14.40 -13.65
CA LYS A 7 -28.67 -14.34 -12.32
C LYS A 7 -27.65 -13.70 -11.38
N SER A 8 -28.08 -12.59 -10.78
CA SER A 8 -27.50 -11.96 -9.61
C SER A 8 -27.08 -13.03 -8.58
N LEU A 9 -25.78 -13.13 -8.34
CA LEU A 9 -25.19 -13.85 -7.22
C LEU A 9 -24.78 -12.83 -6.17
N ILE A 10 -25.76 -12.09 -5.65
CA ILE A 10 -25.67 -11.57 -4.28
C ILE A 10 -26.27 -12.67 -3.40
N SER A 11 -25.51 -13.77 -3.28
CA SER A 11 -25.87 -14.92 -2.45
C SER A 11 -25.07 -14.83 -1.17
N ALA A 12 -25.78 -14.61 -0.07
CA ALA A 12 -25.28 -14.52 1.30
C ALA A 12 -24.24 -15.60 1.65
N CYS A 13 -23.09 -15.19 2.19
CA CYS A 13 -22.21 -15.97 3.09
C CYS A 13 -21.04 -15.08 3.58
N PRO A 14 -20.23 -15.58 4.52
CA PRO A 14 -20.22 -15.28 5.95
C PRO A 14 -19.39 -14.02 6.29
N ARG A 15 -19.53 -13.49 7.51
CA ARG A 15 -18.63 -12.44 8.04
C ARG A 15 -17.16 -12.85 7.82
N ALA A 16 -16.43 -12.15 6.96
CA ALA A 16 -14.97 -12.17 6.97
C ALA A 16 -14.49 -12.05 8.42
N ASP A 17 -13.75 -13.05 8.89
CA ASP A 17 -13.58 -13.27 10.32
C ASP A 17 -12.73 -12.12 10.90
N LYS A 18 -13.39 -11.18 11.59
CA LYS A 18 -12.76 -10.06 12.31
C LYS A 18 -11.57 -10.54 13.15
N ALA A 19 -11.57 -11.80 13.58
CA ALA A 19 -10.49 -12.43 14.28
C ALA A 19 -9.17 -12.47 13.49
N MET A 20 -9.17 -12.73 12.18
CA MET A 20 -7.93 -12.76 11.38
C MET A 20 -7.31 -11.37 11.23
N LEU A 21 -8.11 -10.36 10.87
CA LEU A 21 -7.64 -8.98 10.76
C LEU A 21 -7.15 -8.44 12.11
N GLN A 22 -7.85 -8.75 13.20
CA GLN A 22 -7.37 -8.43 14.54
C GLN A 22 -6.08 -9.15 14.89
N LYS A 23 -5.90 -10.41 14.47
CA LYS A 23 -4.70 -11.19 14.74
C LYS A 23 -3.48 -10.62 14.02
N ALA A 24 -3.62 -10.23 12.75
CA ALA A 24 -2.55 -9.57 12.00
C ALA A 24 -2.15 -8.23 12.65
N ARG A 25 -3.14 -7.39 12.99
CA ARG A 25 -2.90 -6.10 13.66
C ARG A 25 -2.22 -6.26 15.02
N LYS A 26 -2.77 -7.10 15.90
CA LYS A 26 -2.19 -7.34 17.24
C LYS A 26 -0.79 -7.91 17.17
N ARG A 27 -0.48 -8.74 16.16
CA ARG A 27 0.86 -9.27 15.95
C ARG A 27 1.86 -8.16 15.60
N GLN A 28 1.47 -7.23 14.74
CA GLN A 28 2.33 -6.11 14.35
C GLN A 28 2.55 -5.14 15.52
N GLU A 29 1.48 -4.85 16.30
CA GLU A 29 1.58 -4.07 17.54
C GLU A 29 2.52 -4.74 18.58
N LEU A 30 2.43 -6.06 18.73
CA LEU A 30 3.31 -6.83 19.64
C LEU A 30 4.78 -6.79 19.20
N MET A 31 5.07 -6.87 17.90
CA MET A 31 6.44 -6.76 17.38
C MET A 31 7.02 -5.36 17.63
N LEU A 32 6.19 -4.32 17.48
CA LEU A 32 6.60 -2.93 17.69
C LEU A 32 6.95 -2.62 19.14
N GLU A 33 6.38 -3.32 20.12
CA GLU A 33 6.74 -3.15 21.53
C GLU A 33 8.25 -3.34 21.72
N VAL A 34 8.81 -4.39 21.13
CA VAL A 34 10.25 -4.66 21.18
C VAL A 34 11.02 -3.74 20.24
N GLN A 35 10.56 -3.59 19.00
CA GLN A 35 11.26 -2.79 17.99
C GLN A 35 11.39 -1.32 18.42
N SER A 36 10.41 -0.76 19.14
CA SER A 36 10.44 0.62 19.63
C SER A 36 11.63 0.92 20.55
N VAL A 37 12.11 -0.08 21.28
CA VAL A 37 13.27 0.02 22.18
C VAL A 37 14.58 -0.31 21.46
N VAL A 38 14.53 -1.22 20.48
CA VAL A 38 15.72 -1.72 19.79
C VAL A 38 16.16 -0.78 18.66
N LEU A 39 15.23 -0.32 17.82
CA LEU A 39 15.52 0.48 16.63
C LEU A 39 16.31 1.77 16.93
N PRO A 40 16.01 2.55 17.99
CA PRO A 40 16.79 3.74 18.34
C PRO A 40 18.27 3.48 18.61
N ARG A 41 18.63 2.27 19.06
CA ARG A 41 20.02 1.90 19.32
C ARG A 41 20.86 1.75 18.04
N TYR A 42 20.19 1.59 16.91
CA TYR A 42 20.80 1.41 15.59
C TYR A 42 20.54 2.60 14.66
N GLY A 43 20.06 3.73 15.20
CA GLY A 43 19.83 4.96 14.42
C GLY A 43 18.49 5.01 13.67
N TYR A 44 17.57 4.09 13.96
CA TYR A 44 16.21 4.09 13.41
C TYR A 44 15.22 4.59 14.46
N GLU A 45 14.12 5.18 14.02
CA GLU A 45 13.08 5.57 14.96
C GLU A 45 12.43 4.33 15.61
N GLY A 46 12.03 4.42 16.88
CA GLY A 46 11.28 3.37 17.57
C GLY A 46 9.82 3.27 17.12
N SER A 47 9.56 3.49 15.83
CA SER A 47 8.25 3.62 15.22
C SER A 47 8.13 2.64 14.03
N ARG A 48 6.93 2.54 13.45
CA ARG A 48 6.72 1.80 12.20
C ARG A 48 7.51 2.38 11.04
N ALA A 49 7.58 3.71 10.93
CA ALA A 49 8.41 4.39 9.95
C ALA A 49 9.89 3.98 10.11
N GLY A 50 10.38 3.87 11.35
CA GLY A 50 11.72 3.33 11.63
C GLY A 50 11.90 1.88 11.22
N VAL A 51 10.88 1.02 11.40
CA VAL A 51 10.89 -0.36 10.90
C VAL A 51 11.01 -0.38 9.37
N TYR A 52 10.21 0.43 8.65
CA TYR A 52 10.26 0.48 7.20
C TYR A 52 11.58 1.03 6.68
N LYS A 53 12.12 2.08 7.33
CA LYS A 53 13.44 2.61 7.00
C LYS A 53 14.55 1.57 7.20
N MET A 54 14.52 0.84 8.32
CA MET A 54 15.43 -0.28 8.56
C MET A 54 15.28 -1.38 7.49
N MET A 55 14.04 -1.70 7.12
CA MET A 55 13.76 -2.65 6.04
C MET A 55 14.23 -2.15 4.67
N ALA A 56 14.21 -0.84 4.42
CA ALA A 56 14.79 -0.25 3.22
C ALA A 56 16.32 -0.44 3.20
N ASP A 57 16.97 -0.05 4.30
CA ASP A 57 18.44 -0.02 4.42
C ASP A 57 19.09 -1.42 4.41
N MET A 58 18.35 -2.48 4.75
CA MET A 58 18.86 -3.87 4.65
C MET A 58 19.07 -4.33 3.19
N GLY A 59 18.54 -3.63 2.19
CA GLY A 59 18.53 -4.05 0.78
C GLY A 59 19.86 -4.55 0.19
N PRO A 60 20.96 -3.80 0.36
CA PRO A 60 22.29 -4.23 -0.10
C PRO A 60 22.78 -5.53 0.56
N TYR A 61 22.23 -5.88 1.72
CA TYR A 61 22.67 -6.99 2.56
C TYR A 61 21.81 -8.24 2.41
N VAL A 62 20.57 -8.12 1.89
CA VAL A 62 19.61 -9.24 1.73
C VAL A 62 20.18 -10.44 0.95
N SER A 63 21.08 -10.18 -0.01
CA SER A 63 21.70 -11.25 -0.81
C SER A 63 22.86 -11.96 -0.10
N ARG A 64 23.37 -11.43 1.01
CA ARG A 64 24.55 -11.97 1.71
C ARG A 64 24.17 -13.28 2.43
N PRO A 65 24.98 -14.36 2.30
CA PRO A 65 24.67 -15.66 2.92
C PRO A 65 24.42 -15.56 4.43
N GLU A 66 25.29 -14.86 5.15
CA GLU A 66 25.19 -14.66 6.61
C GLU A 66 23.88 -13.97 7.02
N PHE A 67 23.41 -13.00 6.22
CA PHE A 67 22.14 -12.31 6.47
C PHE A 67 20.95 -13.25 6.26
N LYS A 68 21.00 -14.10 5.23
CA LYS A 68 19.94 -15.08 4.95
C LYS A 68 19.84 -16.14 6.05
N GLU A 69 20.98 -16.68 6.48
CA GLU A 69 21.03 -17.69 7.54
C GLU A 69 20.47 -17.13 8.85
N MET A 70 20.94 -15.95 9.26
CA MET A 70 20.49 -15.31 10.50
C MET A 70 18.98 -15.05 10.48
N ALA A 71 18.44 -14.51 9.39
CA ALA A 71 17.04 -14.18 9.36
C ALA A 71 16.13 -15.40 9.08
N GLN A 72 16.64 -16.48 8.46
CA GLN A 72 15.96 -17.78 8.47
C GLN A 72 15.87 -18.36 9.88
N GLU A 73 16.95 -18.26 10.67
CA GLU A 73 16.97 -18.71 12.07
C GLU A 73 15.97 -17.92 12.92
N ILE A 74 15.99 -16.59 12.83
CA ILE A 74 15.03 -15.70 13.53
C ILE A 74 13.59 -16.05 13.13
N ASN A 75 13.32 -16.22 11.83
CA ASN A 75 11.99 -16.58 11.36
C ASN A 75 11.57 -17.97 11.84
N GLY A 76 12.49 -18.93 11.89
CA GLY A 76 12.26 -20.25 12.47
C GLY A 76 11.86 -20.18 13.94
N LEU A 77 12.59 -19.39 14.74
CA LEU A 77 12.31 -19.16 16.16
C LEU A 77 10.97 -18.46 16.39
N LEU A 78 10.62 -17.51 15.53
CA LEU A 78 9.37 -16.75 15.59
C LEU A 78 8.18 -17.46 14.93
N GLY A 79 8.39 -18.64 14.33
CA GLY A 79 7.37 -19.36 13.56
C GLY A 79 6.86 -18.58 12.34
N LEU A 80 7.67 -17.66 11.80
CA LEU A 80 7.35 -16.87 10.61
C LEU A 80 7.70 -17.67 9.36
N ARG A 81 6.78 -17.71 8.40
CA ARG A 81 7.09 -18.14 7.02
C ARG A 81 7.38 -16.91 6.18
N SER A 82 8.61 -16.40 6.29
CA SER A 82 9.09 -15.31 5.44
C SER A 82 10.39 -15.76 4.75
N PRO A 83 10.31 -16.23 3.49
CA PRO A 83 11.47 -16.65 2.72
C PRO A 83 12.41 -15.46 2.45
N PRO A 84 13.75 -15.62 2.51
CA PRO A 84 14.70 -14.54 2.21
C PRO A 84 14.54 -13.93 0.81
N GLU A 85 13.89 -14.65 -0.10
CA GLU A 85 13.57 -14.23 -1.46
C GLU A 85 12.59 -13.05 -1.50
N THR A 86 11.78 -12.83 -0.45
CA THR A 86 10.80 -11.73 -0.41
C THR A 86 11.43 -10.40 0.05
N TRP A 87 12.53 -10.46 0.79
CA TRP A 87 13.14 -9.29 1.44
C TRP A 87 13.77 -8.29 0.48
N LYS A 88 14.17 -8.74 -0.71
CA LYS A 88 14.67 -7.83 -1.75
C LYS A 88 13.51 -7.04 -2.39
N GLY A 89 12.29 -7.59 -2.35
CA GLY A 89 11.07 -6.87 -2.70
C GLY A 89 10.73 -5.85 -1.63
N LEU A 90 10.64 -6.32 -0.37
CA LEU A 90 10.39 -5.53 0.83
C LEU A 90 11.29 -4.29 0.93
N SER A 91 12.61 -4.49 0.83
CA SER A 91 13.56 -3.39 0.94
C SER A 91 13.40 -2.35 -0.17
N ARG A 92 13.08 -2.77 -1.40
CA ARG A 92 12.86 -1.84 -2.51
C ARG A 92 11.53 -1.09 -2.38
N ALA A 93 10.49 -1.76 -1.89
CA ALA A 93 9.20 -1.14 -1.61
C ALA A 93 9.34 -0.06 -0.51
N CYS A 94 10.03 -0.38 0.58
CA CYS A 94 10.28 0.57 1.67
C CYS A 94 11.23 1.71 1.26
N GLY A 95 12.26 1.42 0.44
CA GLY A 95 13.19 2.45 -0.05
C GLY A 95 12.54 3.48 -0.95
N ARG A 96 11.64 3.05 -1.85
CA ARG A 96 10.85 3.98 -2.69
C ARG A 96 9.95 4.88 -1.85
N ALA A 97 9.28 4.32 -0.84
CA ALA A 97 8.43 5.08 0.07
C ALA A 97 9.22 6.13 0.87
N SER A 98 10.47 5.82 1.28
CA SER A 98 11.34 6.76 2.01
C SER A 98 12.02 7.80 1.12
N ASP A 99 12.40 7.44 -0.11
CA ASP A 99 13.08 8.35 -1.04
C ASP A 99 12.12 9.43 -1.57
N GLU A 100 10.84 9.08 -1.77
CA GLU A 100 9.80 10.03 -2.16
C GLU A 100 9.50 11.05 -1.04
N THR A 101 9.56 10.64 0.23
CA THR A 101 9.42 11.56 1.38
C THR A 101 10.61 12.51 1.50
N VAL A 102 11.84 11.99 1.40
CA VAL A 102 13.07 12.81 1.51
C VAL A 102 13.24 13.75 0.32
N ALA A 103 12.87 13.33 -0.90
CA ALA A 103 12.90 14.19 -2.07
C ALA A 103 11.88 15.34 -1.97
N ALA A 104 10.69 15.07 -1.42
CA ALA A 104 9.68 16.10 -1.18
C ALA A 104 10.16 17.14 -0.14
N GLU A 105 10.82 16.70 0.94
CA GLU A 105 11.38 17.58 1.97
C GLU A 105 12.57 18.41 1.45
N ALA A 106 13.46 17.81 0.66
CA ALA A 106 14.60 18.51 0.06
C ALA A 106 14.17 19.55 -0.99
N SER A 107 13.08 19.29 -1.71
CA SER A 107 12.48 20.26 -2.64
C SER A 107 11.81 21.41 -1.88
N ALA A 108 11.09 21.12 -0.80
CA ALA A 108 10.47 22.15 0.05
C ALA A 108 11.51 23.04 0.76
N ALA A 109 12.68 22.49 1.12
CA ALA A 109 13.79 23.26 1.68
C ALA A 109 14.47 24.17 0.64
N ARG A 110 14.52 23.76 -0.64
CA ARG A 110 15.02 24.59 -1.75
C ARG A 110 14.08 25.72 -2.14
N GLU A 111 12.77 25.49 -2.12
CA GLU A 111 11.77 26.53 -2.42
C GLU A 111 11.74 27.64 -1.35
N ARG A 112 12.11 27.35 -0.09
CA ARG A 112 12.25 28.36 0.98
C ARG A 112 13.44 29.32 0.82
N PHE A 113 14.39 29.02 -0.07
CA PHE A 113 15.58 29.84 -0.28
C PHE A 113 15.50 30.75 -1.53
N ASP A 114 14.47 30.57 -2.36
CA ASP A 114 14.32 31.26 -3.65
C ASP A 114 13.03 32.13 -3.73
N GLU A 115 12.36 32.37 -2.60
CA GLU A 115 11.22 33.29 -2.49
C GLU A 115 11.70 34.75 -2.28
N SER A 116 12.63 35.20 -3.11
CA SER A 116 12.95 36.63 -3.22
C SER A 116 13.33 37.08 -4.62
N ALA A 117 12.70 36.57 -5.69
CA ALA A 117 12.70 37.27 -6.98
C ALA A 117 11.58 36.81 -7.93
N HIS A 118 10.59 37.69 -8.09
CA HIS A 118 9.92 38.05 -9.35
C HIS A 118 9.01 37.02 -10.06
N THR A 119 7.72 37.26 -9.86
CA THR A 119 6.63 37.45 -10.84
C THR A 119 6.84 37.07 -12.32
N GLU A 120 5.80 36.39 -12.83
CA GLU A 120 5.19 36.43 -14.18
C GLU A 120 5.24 35.16 -15.04
N ALA A 121 4.07 34.88 -15.63
CA ALA A 121 3.59 33.62 -16.16
C ALA A 121 4.27 33.13 -17.45
N LYS A 122 4.31 31.80 -17.62
CA LYS A 122 3.81 31.15 -18.84
C LYS A 122 3.53 29.66 -18.66
N SER A 123 2.37 29.30 -19.20
CA SER A 123 1.74 27.99 -19.28
C SER A 123 2.52 27.02 -20.17
N SER A 124 2.98 25.92 -19.57
CA SER A 124 3.14 24.61 -20.19
C SER A 124 3.09 23.55 -19.08
N GLY A 125 1.93 23.42 -18.44
CA GLY A 125 1.75 22.55 -17.28
C GLY A 125 1.58 21.10 -17.69
N SER A 126 2.67 20.34 -17.71
CA SER A 126 2.61 18.93 -17.32
C SER A 126 1.84 18.87 -16.00
N SER A 127 0.72 18.16 -15.95
CA SER A 127 -0.12 18.03 -14.77
C SER A 127 0.57 17.16 -13.71
N GLY A 128 1.69 17.66 -13.16
CA GLY A 128 2.27 17.15 -11.93
C GLY A 128 1.40 17.63 -10.80
N SER A 129 0.41 16.83 -10.42
CA SER A 129 -0.38 17.09 -9.22
C SER A 129 0.57 17.01 -8.02
N ARG A 130 0.72 18.11 -7.26
CA ARG A 130 1.57 18.11 -6.06
C ARG A 130 1.01 17.09 -5.05
N PRO A 131 1.87 16.39 -4.29
CA PRO A 131 1.42 15.46 -3.25
C PRO A 131 0.73 16.20 -2.11
N TRP A 132 -0.10 15.50 -1.35
CA TRP A 132 -0.70 16.02 -0.13
C TRP A 132 0.36 16.41 0.90
N PRO A 133 0.20 17.54 1.62
CA PRO A 133 1.22 17.98 2.58
C PRO A 133 1.44 16.96 3.71
N ALA A 134 2.70 16.59 3.95
CA ALA A 134 3.07 15.58 4.94
C ALA A 134 2.67 15.95 6.39
N ASP A 135 2.52 17.25 6.67
CA ASP A 135 2.11 17.80 7.96
C ASP A 135 0.59 17.79 8.19
N LYS A 136 -0.20 17.38 7.18
CA LYS A 136 -1.67 17.39 7.25
C LYS A 136 -2.24 15.98 7.41
N THR A 137 -3.19 15.85 8.33
CA THR A 137 -4.05 14.66 8.44
C THR A 137 -4.92 14.52 7.18
N PRO A 138 -5.27 13.29 6.77
CA PRO A 138 -6.08 13.10 5.57
C PRO A 138 -7.50 13.63 5.78
N PRO A 139 -8.16 14.13 4.72
CA PRO A 139 -9.50 14.73 4.83
C PRO A 139 -10.64 13.71 5.03
N PHE A 140 -10.35 12.41 4.93
CA PHE A 140 -11.31 11.33 5.11
C PHE A 140 -10.62 10.06 5.58
N LYS A 141 -11.42 9.07 5.99
CA LYS A 141 -10.95 7.70 6.15
C LYS A 141 -11.01 6.97 4.81
N LEU A 142 -9.97 6.24 4.46
CA LEU A 142 -9.96 5.36 3.30
C LEU A 142 -10.08 3.92 3.78
N CYS A 143 -10.88 3.12 3.07
CA CYS A 143 -11.03 1.69 3.32
C CYS A 143 -10.71 0.91 2.06
N VAL A 144 -10.23 -0.31 2.21
CA VAL A 144 -10.06 -1.27 1.13
C VAL A 144 -11.08 -2.40 1.27
N ALA A 145 -11.65 -2.82 0.15
CA ALA A 145 -12.53 -3.98 0.04
C ALA A 145 -12.03 -4.84 -1.12
N GLY A 146 -11.76 -6.12 -0.86
CA GLY A 146 -11.23 -7.03 -1.87
C GLY A 146 -11.68 -8.47 -1.69
N SER A 147 -11.28 -9.33 -2.63
CA SER A 147 -11.68 -10.75 -2.63
C SER A 147 -11.26 -11.48 -1.35
N TRP A 148 -10.11 -11.16 -0.75
CA TRP A 148 -9.63 -11.77 0.50
C TRP A 148 -10.49 -11.47 1.75
N ASN A 149 -11.39 -10.49 1.68
CA ASN A 149 -12.29 -10.13 2.78
C ASN A 149 -13.75 -10.04 2.35
N ASP A 150 -14.12 -10.76 1.28
CA ASP A 150 -15.47 -10.76 0.71
C ASP A 150 -16.00 -9.35 0.43
N PHE A 151 -15.09 -8.45 0.00
CA PHE A 151 -15.35 -7.03 -0.20
C PHE A 151 -15.92 -6.33 1.06
N THR A 152 -15.60 -6.80 2.25
CA THR A 152 -15.95 -6.10 3.49
C THR A 152 -14.97 -4.93 3.69
N PRO A 153 -15.42 -3.66 3.79
CA PRO A 153 -14.50 -2.54 3.94
C PRO A 153 -13.64 -2.66 5.20
N ALA A 154 -12.33 -2.59 5.04
CA ALA A 154 -11.34 -2.54 6.10
C ALA A 154 -10.60 -1.19 6.06
N GLU A 155 -10.51 -0.50 7.19
CA GLU A 155 -9.87 0.83 7.27
C GLU A 155 -8.37 0.72 6.99
N MET A 156 -7.86 1.60 6.12
CA MET A 156 -6.43 1.76 5.84
C MET A 156 -5.79 2.66 6.89
N GLU A 157 -4.52 2.43 7.19
CA GLU A 157 -3.75 3.28 8.10
C GLU A 157 -3.18 4.48 7.33
N TRP A 158 -3.04 5.63 8.00
CA TRP A 158 -2.42 6.81 7.41
C TRP A 158 -0.99 6.96 7.95
N GLU A 159 0.01 6.76 7.10
CA GLU A 159 1.42 6.76 7.46
C GLU A 159 2.21 7.54 6.40
N ASP A 160 3.01 8.52 6.84
CA ASP A 160 3.94 9.30 6.00
C ASP A 160 3.31 9.88 4.70
N GLY A 161 2.08 10.38 4.80
CA GLY A 161 1.37 10.99 3.66
C GLY A 161 0.65 9.99 2.76
N LEU A 162 0.61 8.72 3.12
CA LEU A 162 0.01 7.63 2.35
C LEU A 162 -1.05 6.90 3.17
N PHE A 163 -2.08 6.41 2.50
CA PHE A 163 -2.90 5.33 3.04
C PHE A 163 -2.22 3.99 2.76
N VAL A 164 -2.08 3.15 3.77
CA VAL A 164 -1.41 1.85 3.68
C VAL A 164 -2.30 0.71 4.19
N PHE A 165 -2.24 -0.45 3.53
CA PHE A 165 -2.94 -1.65 3.97
C PHE A 165 -2.19 -2.93 3.59
N PRO A 166 -1.68 -3.70 4.57
CA PRO A 166 -1.07 -5.00 4.30
C PRO A 166 -2.14 -6.08 4.10
N MET A 167 -1.89 -6.98 3.14
CA MET A 167 -2.80 -8.09 2.84
C MET A 167 -2.03 -9.36 2.43
N GLU A 168 -2.67 -10.52 2.58
CA GLU A 168 -2.14 -11.84 2.19
C GLU A 168 -2.93 -12.40 1.00
N VAL A 169 -2.24 -12.78 -0.08
CA VAL A 169 -2.83 -13.35 -1.29
C VAL A 169 -3.33 -14.75 -0.98
N GLY A 170 -4.60 -15.01 -1.31
CA GLY A 170 -5.26 -16.28 -1.12
C GLY A 170 -4.72 -17.39 -2.01
N THR A 171 -5.37 -18.56 -1.95
CA THR A 171 -4.90 -19.79 -2.59
C THR A 171 -4.81 -19.71 -4.11
N ASP A 172 -5.57 -18.80 -4.73
CA ASP A 172 -5.63 -18.64 -6.18
C ASP A 172 -4.41 -17.88 -6.74
N GLY A 173 -3.59 -17.28 -5.88
CA GLY A 173 -2.37 -16.57 -6.29
C GLY A 173 -2.63 -15.18 -6.88
N TRP A 174 -3.87 -14.71 -6.86
CA TRP A 174 -4.27 -13.36 -7.26
C TRP A 174 -5.39 -12.86 -6.35
N GLU A 175 -5.58 -11.54 -6.30
CA GLU A 175 -6.66 -10.89 -5.54
C GLU A 175 -7.14 -9.64 -6.29
N CYS A 176 -8.39 -9.24 -6.10
CA CYS A 176 -8.89 -7.98 -6.63
C CYS A 176 -9.49 -7.09 -5.53
N PHE A 177 -9.43 -5.76 -5.73
CA PHE A 177 -9.88 -4.81 -4.73
C PHE A 177 -10.35 -3.47 -5.29
N GLN A 178 -11.08 -2.74 -4.43
CA GLN A 178 -11.50 -1.36 -4.61
C GLN A 178 -11.25 -0.58 -3.31
N LEU A 179 -11.23 0.75 -3.42
CA LEU A 179 -11.08 1.65 -2.28
C LEU A 179 -12.39 2.41 -2.04
N LEU A 180 -12.70 2.70 -0.79
CA LEU A 180 -13.95 3.36 -0.38
C LEU A 180 -13.64 4.52 0.55
N GLN A 181 -14.16 5.70 0.24
CA GLN A 181 -14.13 6.81 1.17
C GLN A 181 -15.20 6.63 2.26
N ASN A 182 -14.79 6.77 3.51
CA ASN A 182 -15.65 6.67 4.70
C ASN A 182 -16.53 5.40 4.70
N SER A 183 -15.95 4.28 4.25
CA SER A 183 -16.62 2.97 4.14
C SER A 183 -17.92 2.98 3.31
N SER A 184 -18.07 3.91 2.36
CA SER A 184 -19.30 4.10 1.58
C SER A 184 -19.17 3.58 0.15
N TRP A 185 -20.02 2.62 -0.23
CA TRP A 185 -20.16 2.14 -1.61
C TRP A 185 -20.74 3.17 -2.59
N LYS A 186 -21.14 4.34 -2.10
CA LYS A 186 -21.52 5.49 -2.96
C LYS A 186 -20.32 6.39 -3.28
N ALA A 187 -19.17 6.13 -2.68
CA ALA A 187 -17.95 6.92 -2.77
C ALA A 187 -16.74 5.98 -2.99
N VAL A 188 -16.81 5.20 -4.06
CA VAL A 188 -15.81 4.20 -4.46
C VAL A 188 -14.73 4.87 -5.30
N VAL A 189 -13.48 4.57 -5.00
CA VAL A 189 -12.31 4.90 -5.82
C VAL A 189 -11.86 3.61 -6.51
N TYR A 190 -11.71 3.67 -7.83
CA TYR A 190 -11.56 2.49 -8.69
C TYR A 190 -10.74 2.83 -9.95
N PRO A 191 -10.18 1.84 -10.68
CA PRO A 191 -9.47 2.11 -11.92
C PRO A 191 -10.41 2.41 -13.09
N SER A 192 -9.94 3.14 -14.11
CA SER A 192 -10.71 3.46 -15.31
C SER A 192 -11.12 2.24 -16.16
N MET A 193 -10.57 1.05 -15.88
CA MET A 193 -10.80 -0.20 -16.61
C MET A 193 -11.04 -1.37 -15.65
N GLU A 194 -11.59 -2.46 -16.16
CA GLU A 194 -11.80 -3.70 -15.41
C GLU A 194 -10.45 -4.40 -15.15
N GLU A 195 -10.31 -5.01 -13.96
CA GLU A 195 -9.16 -5.84 -13.57
C GLU A 195 -7.79 -5.18 -13.83
N ALA A 196 -7.61 -3.92 -13.44
CA ALA A 196 -6.38 -3.17 -13.71
C ALA A 196 -5.19 -3.70 -12.88
N GLY A 197 -4.10 -4.08 -13.54
CA GLY A 197 -2.84 -4.51 -12.91
C GLY A 197 -1.88 -3.34 -12.64
N ALA A 198 -0.76 -3.63 -11.97
CA ALA A 198 0.19 -2.61 -11.53
C ALA A 198 0.88 -1.86 -12.68
N LYS A 199 0.97 -2.50 -13.85
CA LYS A 199 1.61 -1.96 -15.06
C LYS A 199 0.60 -1.39 -16.06
N ASP A 200 -0.69 -1.54 -15.80
CA ASP A 200 -1.70 -1.03 -16.71
C ASP A 200 -1.76 0.49 -16.62
N SER A 201 -1.75 1.16 -17.77
CA SER A 201 -1.97 2.61 -17.84
C SER A 201 -3.45 2.92 -17.60
N CYS A 202 -3.88 2.88 -16.34
CA CYS A 202 -5.23 3.21 -15.91
C CYS A 202 -5.24 4.54 -15.12
N GLN A 203 -6.36 5.24 -15.19
CA GLN A 203 -6.61 6.42 -14.36
C GLN A 203 -7.31 6.00 -13.07
N VAL A 204 -7.02 6.69 -11.97
CA VAL A 204 -7.82 6.58 -10.75
C VAL A 204 -9.11 7.38 -10.94
N CYS A 205 -10.25 6.72 -10.80
CA CYS A 205 -11.59 7.28 -10.92
C CYS A 205 -12.31 7.33 -9.57
N GLY A 206 -13.44 8.04 -9.51
CA GLY A 206 -14.18 8.30 -8.28
C GLY A 206 -13.61 9.47 -7.47
N PRO A 207 -14.04 9.64 -6.21
CA PRO A 207 -14.99 8.82 -5.46
C PRO A 207 -16.44 8.99 -5.97
N ASP A 208 -17.06 7.92 -6.46
CA ASP A 208 -18.48 7.92 -6.89
C ASP A 208 -19.08 6.49 -6.88
N ALA A 209 -20.28 6.29 -7.42
CA ALA A 209 -20.97 5.01 -7.47
C ALA A 209 -20.71 4.20 -8.77
N GLY A 210 -19.77 4.64 -9.62
CA GLY A 210 -19.46 4.09 -10.94
C GLY A 210 -18.43 2.95 -10.96
N GLY A 211 -18.05 2.44 -9.78
CA GLY A 211 -17.02 1.41 -9.63
C GLY A 211 -17.51 -0.03 -9.89
N GLU A 212 -18.79 -0.26 -10.19
CA GLU A 212 -19.29 -1.62 -10.46
C GLU A 212 -18.50 -2.29 -11.59
N GLY A 213 -17.93 -3.47 -11.31
CA GLY A 213 -17.10 -4.24 -12.25
C GLY A 213 -15.65 -3.74 -12.42
N LYS A 214 -15.23 -2.67 -11.73
CA LYS A 214 -13.91 -2.05 -11.92
C LYS A 214 -13.06 -2.17 -10.67
N SER A 215 -12.10 -3.07 -10.69
CA SER A 215 -11.19 -3.34 -9.57
C SER A 215 -9.73 -3.36 -10.03
N TRP A 216 -8.82 -3.08 -9.10
CA TRP A 216 -7.41 -3.41 -9.29
C TRP A 216 -7.21 -4.91 -9.03
N GLN A 217 -6.20 -5.49 -9.68
CA GLN A 217 -5.85 -6.90 -9.54
C GLN A 217 -4.38 -7.08 -9.19
N ILE A 218 -4.12 -7.70 -8.05
CA ILE A 218 -2.81 -8.15 -7.60
C ILE A 218 -2.56 -9.54 -8.18
N GLY A 219 -1.35 -9.77 -8.69
CA GLY A 219 -0.99 -11.05 -9.30
C GLY A 219 -1.46 -11.21 -10.74
N LYS A 220 -1.74 -10.11 -11.43
CA LYS A 220 -2.13 -10.12 -12.85
C LYS A 220 -0.97 -10.53 -13.75
N THR A 221 0.26 -10.14 -13.39
CA THR A 221 1.47 -10.39 -14.18
C THR A 221 2.43 -11.34 -13.48
N GLU A 222 3.17 -12.15 -14.24
CA GLU A 222 4.20 -13.04 -13.67
C GLU A 222 5.30 -12.25 -12.93
N GLU A 223 5.55 -10.99 -13.32
CA GLU A 223 6.59 -10.17 -12.68
C GLU A 223 6.23 -9.75 -11.25
N GLU A 224 4.95 -9.68 -10.92
CA GLU A 224 4.49 -9.44 -9.54
C GLU A 224 4.83 -10.63 -8.62
N LYS A 225 5.08 -11.80 -9.20
CA LYS A 225 5.40 -13.04 -8.47
C LYS A 225 4.39 -13.31 -7.35
N ALA A 226 3.13 -12.96 -7.56
CA ALA A 226 2.09 -13.27 -6.60
C ALA A 226 1.89 -14.79 -6.57
N THR A 227 1.93 -15.35 -5.37
CA THR A 227 1.66 -16.76 -5.11
C THR A 227 0.81 -16.83 -3.84
N SER A 228 0.11 -17.93 -3.64
CA SER A 228 -0.58 -18.21 -2.37
C SER A 228 0.31 -17.94 -1.16
N GLY A 229 -0.22 -17.18 -0.20
CA GLY A 229 0.48 -16.75 1.01
C GLY A 229 1.48 -15.59 0.81
N SER A 230 1.58 -15.02 -0.39
CA SER A 230 2.38 -13.81 -0.62
C SER A 230 1.75 -12.62 0.08
N PHE A 231 2.56 -11.81 0.74
CA PHE A 231 2.09 -10.57 1.35
C PHE A 231 2.31 -9.40 0.39
N PHE A 232 1.36 -8.47 0.35
CA PHE A 232 1.44 -7.23 -0.41
C PHE A 232 1.05 -6.05 0.47
N LEU A 233 1.63 -4.89 0.20
CA LEU A 233 1.25 -3.61 0.78
C LEU A 233 0.53 -2.78 -0.27
N ILE A 234 -0.76 -2.54 -0.07
CA ILE A 234 -1.53 -1.60 -0.88
C ILE A 234 -1.26 -0.20 -0.36
N THR A 235 -0.91 0.72 -1.25
CA THR A 235 -0.72 2.14 -0.92
C THR A 235 -1.58 3.03 -1.80
N ALA A 236 -2.06 4.13 -1.24
CA ALA A 236 -2.79 5.16 -1.97
C ALA A 236 -2.36 6.56 -1.53
N SER A 237 -1.98 7.41 -2.48
CA SER A 237 -1.56 8.78 -2.22
C SER A 237 -2.66 9.79 -2.56
N LEU A 238 -2.67 10.88 -1.80
CA LEU A 238 -3.54 12.03 -2.06
C LEU A 238 -2.76 13.11 -2.81
N ASN A 239 -3.44 13.81 -3.73
CA ASN A 239 -2.90 15.03 -4.29
C ASN A 239 -3.18 16.24 -3.39
N GLU A 240 -2.71 17.42 -3.76
CA GLU A 240 -2.92 18.69 -3.04
C GLU A 240 -4.40 19.05 -2.80
N LEU A 241 -5.32 18.51 -3.61
CA LEU A 241 -6.77 18.69 -3.44
C LEU A 241 -7.40 17.65 -2.51
N GLY A 242 -6.59 16.75 -1.92
CA GLY A 242 -7.05 15.67 -1.06
C GLY A 242 -7.74 14.54 -1.83
N LYS A 243 -7.58 14.45 -3.16
CA LYS A 243 -8.13 13.36 -3.96
C LYS A 243 -7.12 12.23 -4.09
N VAL A 244 -7.59 10.99 -4.03
CA VAL A 244 -6.75 9.83 -4.34
C VAL A 244 -6.31 9.94 -5.80
N HIS A 245 -5.00 10.04 -6.04
CA HIS A 245 -4.47 10.23 -7.39
C HIS A 245 -3.65 9.05 -7.88
N GLN A 246 -3.17 8.20 -6.97
CA GLN A 246 -2.37 7.02 -7.29
C GLN A 246 -2.70 5.91 -6.30
N VAL A 247 -2.76 4.69 -6.84
CA VAL A 247 -2.92 3.45 -6.09
C VAL A 247 -1.85 2.51 -6.62
N SER A 248 -1.07 1.90 -5.74
CA SER A 248 -0.05 0.92 -6.08
C SER A 248 -0.01 -0.18 -5.04
N TRP A 249 0.65 -1.27 -5.37
CA TRP A 249 0.92 -2.36 -4.45
C TRP A 249 2.28 -2.96 -4.71
N ASP A 250 2.96 -3.30 -3.62
CA ASP A 250 4.27 -3.94 -3.67
C ASP A 250 4.28 -5.20 -2.81
N LYS A 251 4.97 -6.23 -3.28
CA LYS A 251 5.15 -7.48 -2.55
C LYS A 251 6.08 -7.27 -1.35
N LEU A 252 5.68 -7.74 -0.17
CA LEU A 252 6.42 -7.78 1.09
C LEU A 252 7.26 -9.07 1.23
#